data_AF-A0A1Y1MU22-F1
#
_entry.id   AF-A0A1Y1MU22-F1
#
_cell.length_a   1.000
_cell.length_b   1.000
_cell.length_c   1.000
_cell.angle_alpha   90.00
_cell.angle_beta   90.00
_cell.angle_gamma   90.00
#
_symmetry.space_group_name_H-M   'P 1'
#
loop_
_entity.id
_entity.type
_entity.pdbx_description
1 polymer ?
#
loop_
_entity_poly.entity_id
_entity_poly.type
_entity_poly.pdbx_seq_one_letter_code
_entity_poly.pdbx_strand_id
1 'polypeptide(L)'
;VCEVRRRDGYPAVAIQWGAVLNVGLLEGDPRGPLTPVGGTTRQKVSVYLQALDALLKQGDAVVTCSVLPTLETNDLSPITDIVSEVALAMGIYFEHVSLNTTFAELGMDSISGVQVQQLLEDKLGIVISIPKLR
;
A
#
# COMPACT_ATOMS: atom_id res chain seq x y z
N VAL A 1 26.02 7.35 16.63
CA VAL A 1 26.83 6.11 16.45
C VAL A 1 27.24 5.88 15.00
N CYS A 2 26.30 5.72 14.06
CA CYS A 2 26.65 5.45 12.65
C CYS A 2 27.56 6.53 12.03
N GLU A 3 27.30 7.81 12.30
CA GLU A 3 28.15 8.91 11.82
C GLU A 3 29.59 8.82 12.31
N VAL A 4 29.81 8.47 13.59
CA VAL A 4 31.15 8.31 14.16
C VAL A 4 31.86 7.14 13.51
N ARG A 5 31.21 5.97 13.44
CA ARG A 5 31.78 4.77 12.80
C ARG A 5 32.22 5.05 11.37
N ARG A 6 31.42 5.81 10.65
CA ARG A 6 31.69 6.13 9.25
C ARG A 6 32.80 7.16 9.07
N ARG A 7 32.88 8.14 9.97
CA ARG A 7 34.03 9.06 10.06
C ARG A 7 35.34 8.30 10.31
N ASP A 8 35.26 7.22 11.08
CA ASP A 8 36.39 6.33 11.38
C ASP A 8 36.66 5.30 10.27
N GLY A 9 35.95 5.38 9.13
CA GLY A 9 36.14 4.50 7.96
C GLY A 9 35.44 3.14 8.06
N TYR A 10 34.63 2.90 9.09
CA TYR A 10 33.88 1.65 9.22
C TYR A 10 32.53 1.69 8.50
N PRO A 11 32.05 0.53 7.99
CA PRO A 11 30.72 0.43 7.43
C PRO A 11 29.67 0.67 8.52
N ALA A 12 28.80 1.66 8.28
CA ALA A 12 27.66 1.99 9.12
C ALA A 12 26.65 2.86 8.36
N VAL A 13 25.37 2.53 8.49
CA VAL A 13 24.25 3.33 8.00
C VAL A 13 23.08 3.24 8.98
N ALA A 14 22.40 4.36 9.23
CA ALA A 14 21.12 4.42 9.92
C ALA A 14 20.05 4.83 8.91
N ILE A 15 19.00 4.02 8.77
CA ILE A 15 17.90 4.29 7.83
C ILE A 15 16.68 4.71 8.65
N GLN A 16 16.18 5.90 8.37
CA GLN A 16 14.92 6.40 8.91
C GLN A 16 13.78 5.91 8.01
N TRP A 17 13.11 4.84 8.43
CA TRP A 17 12.01 4.24 7.68
C TRP A 17 10.69 4.98 7.90
N GLY A 18 9.92 5.14 6.83
CA GLY A 18 8.50 5.50 6.90
C GLY A 18 7.62 4.36 7.42
N ALA A 19 6.30 4.58 7.39
CA ALA A 19 5.35 3.61 7.89
C ALA A 19 5.30 2.32 7.05
N VAL A 20 5.54 1.16 7.68
CA VAL A 20 5.45 -0.15 7.03
C VAL A 20 4.04 -0.73 7.17
N LEU A 21 3.53 -1.30 6.08
CA LEU A 21 2.24 -1.97 5.98
C LEU A 21 2.40 -3.50 6.01
N ASN A 22 1.36 -4.19 6.47
CA ASN A 22 1.20 -5.66 6.53
C ASN A 22 2.12 -6.42 7.49
N VAL A 23 3.15 -5.79 8.04
CA VAL A 23 4.05 -6.39 9.02
C VAL A 23 4.48 -5.36 10.07
N GLY A 24 4.89 -5.84 11.25
CA GLY A 24 5.51 -5.01 12.27
C GLY A 24 4.50 -4.24 13.13
N LEU A 25 4.93 -3.13 13.72
CA LEU A 25 4.16 -2.44 14.77
C LEU A 25 2.80 -1.88 14.32
N LEU A 26 2.66 -1.59 13.02
CA LEU A 26 1.45 -1.01 12.44
C LEU A 26 0.49 -2.06 11.87
N GLU A 27 0.84 -3.35 11.95
CA GLU A 27 -0.03 -4.45 11.57
C GLU A 27 -1.21 -4.54 12.55
N GLY A 28 -2.44 -4.61 12.03
CA GLY A 28 -3.65 -4.62 12.87
C GLY A 28 -4.04 -3.27 13.48
N ASP A 29 -3.43 -2.16 13.05
CA ASP A 29 -3.84 -0.82 13.49
C ASP A 29 -5.34 -0.58 13.19
N PRO A 30 -6.16 -0.22 14.19
CA PRO A 30 -7.60 -0.06 14.02
C PRO A 30 -7.98 1.10 13.09
N ARG A 31 -7.06 2.03 12.81
CA ARG A 31 -7.26 3.11 11.84
C ARG A 31 -7.21 2.61 10.39
N GLY A 32 -6.81 1.36 10.17
CA GLY A 32 -6.75 0.75 8.85
C GLY A 32 -5.49 1.10 8.05
N PRO A 33 -5.27 0.37 6.94
CA PRO A 33 -4.01 0.37 6.19
C PRO A 33 -3.75 1.68 5.44
N LEU A 34 -4.81 2.41 5.06
CA LEU A 34 -4.73 3.65 4.28
C LEU A 34 -4.47 4.89 5.14
N THR A 35 -4.56 4.78 6.46
CA THR A 35 -4.41 5.96 7.33
C THR A 35 -2.94 6.37 7.43
N PRO A 36 -2.57 7.61 7.04
CA PRO A 36 -1.20 8.09 7.17
C PRO A 36 -0.71 8.07 8.62
N VAL A 37 0.56 7.73 8.82
CA VAL A 37 1.21 7.70 10.14
C VAL A 37 2.48 8.52 10.10
N GLY A 38 2.63 9.45 11.06
CA GLY A 38 3.81 10.32 11.13
C GLY A 38 3.99 11.20 9.89
N GLY A 39 2.90 11.56 9.21
CA GLY A 39 2.96 12.32 7.95
C GLY A 39 3.42 11.52 6.73
N THR A 40 3.46 10.18 6.83
CA THR A 40 3.85 9.28 5.74
C THR A 40 2.72 8.31 5.39
N THR A 41 2.66 7.92 4.11
CA THR A 41 1.79 6.84 3.64
C THR A 41 2.39 5.50 4.03
N ARG A 42 1.56 4.56 4.49
CA ARG A 42 2.02 3.21 4.79
C ARG A 42 2.30 2.45 3.51
N GLN A 43 3.43 1.77 3.43
CA GLN A 43 3.85 1.03 2.24
C GLN A 43 4.21 -0.41 2.55
N LYS A 44 3.97 -1.30 1.59
CA LYS A 44 4.36 -2.71 1.70
C LYS A 44 5.86 -2.82 1.97
N VAL A 45 6.25 -3.81 2.78
CA VAL A 45 7.66 -4.07 3.08
C VAL A 45 8.54 -4.25 1.82
N SER A 46 7.96 -4.75 0.72
CA SER A 46 8.64 -4.91 -0.56
C SER A 46 9.19 -3.60 -1.12
N VAL A 47 8.47 -2.49 -0.97
CA VAL A 47 8.93 -1.16 -1.43
C VAL A 47 10.22 -0.75 -0.72
N TYR A 48 10.26 -0.94 0.59
CA TYR A 48 11.44 -0.64 1.41
C TYR A 48 12.61 -1.59 1.13
N LEU A 49 12.33 -2.88 0.91
CA LEU A 49 13.37 -3.86 0.56
C LEU A 49 13.97 -3.61 -0.82
N GLN A 50 13.18 -3.15 -1.79
CA GLN A 50 13.68 -2.73 -3.10
C GLN A 50 14.61 -1.51 -2.99
N ALA A 51 14.28 -0.56 -2.10
CA ALA A 51 15.14 0.60 -1.84
C ALA A 51 16.41 0.25 -1.06
N LEU A 52 16.43 -0.86 -0.31
CA LEU A 52 17.51 -1.22 0.59
C LEU A 52 18.88 -1.33 -0.10
N ASP A 53 18.93 -1.93 -1.30
CA ASP A 53 20.19 -2.07 -2.05
C ASP A 53 20.81 -0.71 -2.39
N ALA A 54 19.98 0.24 -2.83
CA ALA A 54 20.43 1.60 -3.11
C ALA A 54 20.88 2.33 -1.84
N LEU A 55 20.15 2.17 -0.73
CA LEU A 55 20.43 2.82 0.55
C LEU A 55 21.72 2.30 1.20
N LEU A 56 21.99 0.99 1.11
CA LEU A 56 23.22 0.38 1.64
C LEU A 56 24.48 0.82 0.87
N LYS A 57 24.32 1.20 -0.40
CA LYS A 57 25.40 1.71 -1.26
C LYS A 57 25.62 3.22 -1.11
N GLN A 58 24.79 3.92 -0.34
CA GLN A 58 24.90 5.37 -0.19
C GLN A 58 26.16 5.77 0.57
N GLY A 59 26.69 6.92 0.14
CA GLY A 59 27.77 7.63 0.80
C GLY A 59 27.31 8.46 1.99
N ASP A 60 26.15 8.20 2.61
CA ASP A 60 25.65 8.87 3.82
C ASP A 60 25.47 7.96 5.06
N ALA A 61 25.73 8.50 6.26
CA ALA A 61 25.64 7.75 7.53
C ALA A 61 24.20 7.60 7.99
N VAL A 62 23.38 8.55 7.58
CA VAL A 62 21.97 8.67 7.92
C VAL A 62 21.24 8.96 6.62
N VAL A 63 20.28 8.11 6.29
CA VAL A 63 19.43 8.24 5.10
C VAL A 63 17.99 8.06 5.51
N THR A 64 17.05 8.57 4.71
CA THR A 64 15.62 8.42 4.94
C THR A 64 14.96 7.73 3.76
N CYS A 65 14.01 6.85 4.05
CA CYS A 65 13.18 6.21 3.04
C CYS A 65 11.74 6.21 3.53
N SER A 66 10.93 7.08 2.95
CA SER A 66 9.52 7.22 3.27
C SER A 66 8.74 7.61 2.02
N VAL A 67 7.43 7.38 2.05
CA VAL A 67 6.52 7.80 1.00
C VAL A 67 5.61 8.86 1.58
N LEU A 68 5.61 10.03 0.96
CA LEU A 68 4.73 11.12 1.34
C LEU A 68 3.29 10.81 0.90
N PRO A 69 2.29 11.24 1.67
CA PRO A 69 0.92 11.28 1.20
C PRO A 69 0.85 12.15 -0.05
N THR A 70 0.20 11.63 -1.10
CA THR A 70 -0.18 12.47 -2.23
C THR A 70 -1.13 13.51 -1.67
N LEU A 71 -0.77 14.80 -1.78
CA LEU A 71 -1.73 15.88 -1.60
C LEU A 71 -2.74 15.68 -2.73
N GLU A 72 -3.95 15.24 -2.40
CA GLU A 72 -5.02 15.04 -3.37
C GLU A 72 -5.29 16.39 -4.06
N THR A 73 -4.67 16.60 -5.22
CA THR A 73 -5.38 17.31 -6.28
C THR A 73 -6.60 16.46 -6.56
N ASN A 74 -7.76 17.10 -6.70
CA ASN A 74 -9.10 16.49 -6.72
C ASN A 74 -9.36 15.65 -7.99
N ASP A 75 -8.34 14.96 -8.49
CA ASP A 75 -8.38 14.05 -9.62
C ASP A 75 -8.95 12.74 -9.12
N LEU A 76 -10.24 12.53 -9.37
CA LEU A 76 -10.95 11.26 -9.15
C LEU A 76 -10.38 10.09 -9.98
N SER A 77 -9.34 10.32 -10.79
CA SER A 77 -8.75 9.33 -11.70
C SER A 77 -8.26 8.05 -11.03
N PRO A 78 -7.61 8.05 -9.83
CA PRO A 78 -7.15 6.81 -9.21
C PRO A 78 -8.31 5.97 -8.69
N ILE A 79 -9.41 6.61 -8.26
CA ILE A 79 -10.61 5.92 -7.77
C ILE A 79 -11.36 5.31 -8.95
N THR A 80 -11.49 6.04 -10.08
CA THR A 80 -12.08 5.48 -11.29
C THR A 80 -11.27 4.30 -11.83
N ASP A 81 -9.95 4.32 -11.69
CA ASP A 81 -9.08 3.21 -12.11
C ASP A 81 -9.34 1.96 -11.26
N ILE A 82 -9.41 2.08 -9.93
CA ILE A 82 -9.66 0.93 -9.05
C ILE A 82 -11.07 0.36 -9.28
N VAL A 83 -12.10 1.21 -9.36
CA VAL A 83 -13.48 0.70 -9.58
C VAL A 83 -13.60 0.07 -10.97
N SER A 84 -12.89 0.59 -11.97
CA SER A 84 -12.81 -0.03 -13.30
C SER A 84 -12.10 -1.38 -13.27
N GLU A 85 -10.99 -1.51 -12.53
CA GLU A 85 -10.27 -2.78 -12.36
C GLU A 85 -11.12 -3.82 -11.60
N VAL A 86 -11.87 -3.40 -10.57
CA VAL A 86 -12.82 -4.24 -9.84
C VAL A 86 -13.97 -4.68 -10.76
N ALA A 87 -14.55 -3.76 -11.53
CA ALA A 87 -15.60 -4.08 -12.50
C ALA A 87 -15.11 -5.10 -13.55
N LEU A 88 -13.89 -4.90 -14.07
CA LEU A 88 -13.26 -5.83 -15.00
C LEU A 88 -12.99 -7.20 -14.37
N ALA A 89 -12.53 -7.27 -13.12
CA ALA A 89 -12.36 -8.53 -12.39
C ALA A 89 -13.69 -9.26 -12.18
N MET A 90 -14.80 -8.53 -12.10
CA MET A 90 -16.14 -9.12 -12.05
C MET A 90 -16.77 -9.39 -13.41
N GLY A 91 -16.05 -9.08 -14.51
CA GLY A 91 -16.56 -9.28 -15.87
C GLY A 91 -17.71 -8.34 -16.25
N ILE A 92 -17.84 -7.20 -15.58
CA ILE A 92 -18.86 -6.18 -15.83
C ILE A 92 -18.23 -4.87 -16.32
N TYR A 93 -18.97 -4.13 -17.14
CA TYR A 93 -18.53 -2.81 -17.60
C TYR A 93 -18.86 -1.74 -16.55
N PHE A 94 -17.87 -0.90 -16.23
CA PHE A 94 -17.98 0.18 -15.23
C PHE A 94 -19.17 1.12 -15.46
N GLU A 95 -19.55 1.31 -16.73
CA GLU A 95 -20.65 2.18 -17.19
C GLU A 95 -22.01 1.84 -16.57
N HIS A 96 -22.15 0.63 -16.00
CA HIS A 96 -23.38 0.11 -15.41
C HIS A 96 -23.33 -0.05 -13.89
N VAL A 97 -22.25 0.37 -13.22
CA VAL A 97 -22.06 0.16 -11.78
C VAL A 97 -22.40 1.41 -10.99
N SER A 98 -23.49 1.37 -10.23
CA SER A 98 -23.77 2.39 -9.20
C SER A 98 -22.92 2.12 -7.96
N LEU A 99 -22.39 3.17 -7.32
CA LEU A 99 -21.61 3.08 -6.08
C LEU A 99 -22.40 2.49 -4.90
N ASN A 100 -23.74 2.45 -5.00
CA ASN A 100 -24.61 1.87 -3.98
C ASN A 100 -24.96 0.40 -4.22
N THR A 101 -24.49 -0.19 -5.33
CA THR A 101 -24.77 -1.60 -5.68
C THR A 101 -23.82 -2.50 -4.88
N THR A 102 -24.34 -3.54 -4.26
CA THR A 102 -23.52 -4.52 -3.53
C THR A 102 -22.80 -5.48 -4.50
N PHE A 103 -21.69 -6.08 -4.08
CA PHE A 103 -21.01 -7.10 -4.88
C PHE A 103 -21.90 -8.32 -5.15
N ALA A 104 -22.81 -8.66 -4.23
CA ALA A 104 -23.80 -9.73 -4.44
C ALA A 104 -24.79 -9.41 -5.57
N GLU A 105 -25.27 -8.16 -5.66
CA GLU A 105 -26.14 -7.69 -6.74
C GLU A 105 -25.42 -7.61 -8.09
N LEU A 106 -24.09 -7.40 -8.06
CA LEU A 106 -23.23 -7.42 -9.25
C LEU A 106 -22.86 -8.84 -9.70
N GLY A 107 -23.39 -9.88 -9.05
CA GLY A 107 -23.19 -11.27 -9.46
C GLY A 107 -21.82 -11.82 -9.09
N MET A 108 -21.19 -11.32 -8.03
CA MET A 108 -19.88 -11.80 -7.59
C MET A 108 -19.92 -13.28 -7.19
N ASP A 109 -19.31 -14.12 -8.02
CA ASP A 109 -19.14 -15.54 -7.80
C ASP A 109 -17.90 -15.82 -6.94
N SER A 110 -17.62 -17.10 -6.69
CA SER A 110 -16.46 -17.49 -5.88
C SER A 110 -15.11 -17.18 -6.56
N ILE A 111 -15.07 -17.03 -7.89
CA ILE A 111 -13.84 -16.77 -8.65
C ILE A 111 -13.57 -15.26 -8.66
N SER A 112 -14.56 -14.45 -9.04
CA SER A 112 -14.46 -12.99 -9.06
C SER A 112 -14.28 -12.43 -7.65
N GLY A 113 -14.86 -13.06 -6.62
CA GLY A 113 -14.61 -12.69 -5.23
C GLY A 113 -13.15 -12.83 -4.80
N VAL A 114 -12.45 -13.88 -5.23
CA VAL A 114 -11.01 -14.05 -4.95
C VAL A 114 -10.18 -13.02 -5.73
N GLN A 115 -10.55 -12.72 -6.97
CA GLN A 115 -9.85 -11.72 -7.78
C GLN A 115 -9.99 -10.31 -7.19
N VAL A 116 -11.20 -9.92 -6.76
CA VAL A 116 -11.44 -8.63 -6.10
C VAL A 116 -10.71 -8.56 -4.76
N GLN A 117 -10.74 -9.63 -3.96
CA GLN A 117 -9.95 -9.69 -2.73
C GLN A 117 -8.46 -9.46 -3.02
N GLN A 118 -7.90 -10.20 -3.98
CA GLN A 118 -6.50 -10.09 -4.36
C GLN A 118 -6.15 -8.69 -4.87
N LEU A 119 -7.06 -8.07 -5.63
CA LEU A 119 -6.89 -6.72 -6.15
C LEU A 119 -6.86 -5.67 -5.02
N LEU A 120 -7.78 -5.78 -4.06
CA LEU A 120 -7.81 -4.91 -2.88
C LEU A 120 -6.57 -5.10 -2.00
N GLU A 121 -6.12 -6.34 -1.82
CA GLU A 121 -4.87 -6.65 -1.12
C GLU A 121 -3.65 -6.11 -1.86
N ASP A 122 -3.64 -6.19 -3.19
CA ASP A 122 -2.49 -5.75 -3.98
C ASP A 122 -2.38 -4.23 -4.12
N LYS A 123 -3.48 -3.58 -4.49
CA LYS A 123 -3.52 -2.14 -4.77
C LYS A 123 -3.70 -1.29 -3.52
N LEU A 124 -4.46 -1.77 -2.52
CA LEU A 124 -4.83 -0.99 -1.34
C LEU A 124 -4.29 -1.57 -0.02
N GLY A 125 -3.73 -2.79 -0.05
CA GLY A 125 -3.28 -3.47 1.18
C GLY A 125 -4.43 -3.77 2.14
N ILE A 126 -5.66 -3.88 1.63
CA ILE A 126 -6.85 -4.20 2.42
C ILE A 126 -7.07 -5.71 2.35
N VAL A 127 -6.92 -6.39 3.49
CA VAL A 127 -7.26 -7.81 3.63
C VAL A 127 -8.71 -7.91 4.09
N ILE A 128 -9.59 -8.46 3.24
CA ILE A 128 -11.00 -8.65 3.55
C ILE A 128 -11.41 -10.09 3.24
N SER A 129 -12.16 -10.71 4.15
CA SER A 129 -12.66 -12.07 3.93
C SER A 129 -13.80 -12.05 2.90
N ILE A 130 -13.81 -13.00 1.97
CA ILE A 130 -14.87 -13.16 0.94
C ILE A 130 -16.31 -13.06 1.49
N PRO A 131 -16.67 -13.61 2.68
CA PRO A 131 -18.02 -13.48 3.22
C PRO A 131 -18.40 -12.05 3.62
N LYS A 132 -17.43 -11.16 3.87
CA LYS A 132 -17.67 -9.72 4.13
C LYS A 132 -17.71 -8.90 2.84
N LEU A 133 -17.22 -9.47 1.74
CA LEU A 133 -17.21 -8.83 0.44
C LEU A 133 -18.57 -9.04 -0.27
N ARG A 134 -19.23 -10.18 -0.05
CA ARG A 134 -20.61 -10.46 -0.51
C ARG A 134 -21.65 -9.68 0.29
#